data_AF-A0A3N5GFP3-F1
#
_entry.id   AF-A0A3N5GFP3-F1
#
_cell.length_a   1.000
_cell.length_b   1.000
_cell.length_c   1.000
_cell.angle_alpha   90.00
_cell.angle_beta   90.00
_cell.angle_gamma   90.00
#
_symmetry.space_group_name_H-M   'P 1'
#
loop_
_entity.id
_entity.type
_entity.pdbx_description
1 polymer ?
#
loop_
_entity_poly.entity_id
_entity_poly.type
_entity_poly.pdbx_seq_one_letter_code
_entity_poly.pdbx_strand_id
1 'polypeptide(L)' 'MTVLADSSATELRRLIAAREVSALEVVDAFLARADSVNPTLNAIVSTNEGVREDARVLDRRLARGDEPGILCG' A
#
# COMPACT_ATOMS: atom_id res chain seq x y z
N MET A 1 -11.59 12.68 -5.56
CA MET A 1 -10.79 11.96 -4.55
C MET A 1 -9.71 11.21 -5.31
N THR A 2 -8.44 11.53 -5.07
CA THR A 2 -7.32 10.84 -5.73
C THR A 2 -7.31 9.39 -5.26
N VAL A 3 -7.38 8.44 -6.19
CA VAL A 3 -7.32 7.01 -5.86
C VAL A 3 -5.86 6.70 -5.51
N LEU A 4 -5.59 6.20 -4.31
CA LEU A 4 -4.22 5.87 -3.88
C LEU A 4 -3.52 4.93 -4.88
N ALA A 5 -4.27 4.03 -5.50
CA ALA A 5 -3.78 3.11 -6.51
C ALA A 5 -3.37 3.75 -7.86
N ASP A 6 -3.63 5.04 -8.07
CA ASP A 6 -3.18 5.83 -9.24
C ASP A 6 -1.99 6.74 -8.91
N SER A 7 -1.57 6.82 -7.64
CA SER A 7 -0.48 7.69 -7.21
C SER A 7 0.89 7.12 -7.62
N SER A 8 1.86 7.99 -7.89
CA SER A 8 3.23 7.55 -8.15
C SER A 8 3.87 6.94 -6.89
N ALA A 9 4.88 6.07 -7.08
CA ALA A 9 5.63 5.50 -5.96
C ALA A 9 6.27 6.57 -5.07
N THR A 10 6.74 7.67 -5.66
CA THR A 10 7.30 8.82 -4.92
C THR A 10 6.25 9.57 -4.11
N GLU A 11 5.03 9.70 -4.63
CA GLU A 11 3.92 10.29 -3.87
C GLU A 11 3.50 9.39 -2.72
N LEU A 12 3.32 8.09 -2.96
CA LEU A 12 2.96 7.14 -1.90
C LEU A 12 4.00 7.13 -0.78
N ARG A 13 5.29 7.05 -1.13
CA ARG A 13 6.37 7.18 -0.14
C ARG A 13 6.26 8.47 0.66
N ARG A 14 6.03 9.61 0.00
CA ARG A 14 5.91 10.92 0.67
C ARG A 14 4.74 10.93 1.64
N LEU A 15 3.58 10.42 1.22
CA LEU A 15 2.36 10.35 2.03
C LEU A 15 2.55 9.45 3.25
N ILE A 16 3.17 8.29 3.08
CA ILE A 16 3.46 7.33 4.16
C ILE A 16 4.50 7.90 5.13
N ALA A 17 5.57 8.50 4.62
CA ALA A 17 6.59 9.13 5.46
C ALA A 17 6.04 10.34 6.24
N ALA A 18 5.12 11.11 5.63
CA ALA A 18 4.39 12.19 6.29
C ALA A 18 3.29 11.69 7.25
N ARG A 19 3.01 10.38 7.28
CA ARG A 19 1.90 9.75 8.02
C ARG A 19 0.53 10.31 7.65
N GLU A 20 0.38 10.80 6.42
CA GLU A 20 -0.91 11.24 5.87
C GLU A 20 -1.76 10.06 5.43
N VAL A 21 -1.11 8.94 5.09
CA VAL A 21 -1.73 7.67 4.69
C VAL A 21 -0.93 6.52 5.32
N SER A 22 -1.63 5.49 5.80
CA SER A 22 -1.02 4.26 6.31
C SER A 22 -0.68 3.27 5.19
N ALA A 23 0.31 2.40 5.43
CA ALA A 23 0.61 1.31 4.51
C ALA A 23 -0.61 0.39 4.31
N LEU A 24 -1.41 0.19 5.37
CA LEU A 24 -2.64 -0.61 5.27
C LEU A 24 -3.67 0.01 4.32
N GLU A 25 -3.88 1.33 4.37
CA GLU A 25 -4.78 2.03 3.44
C GLU A 25 -4.32 1.91 1.98
N VAL A 26 -3.01 1.97 1.74
CA VAL A 26 -2.45 1.77 0.40
C VAL A 26 -2.71 0.34 -0.08
N VAL A 27 -2.43 -0.66 0.75
CA VAL A 27 -2.70 -2.08 0.42
C VAL A 27 -4.18 -2.30 0.12
N ASP A 28 -5.08 -1.81 0.97
CA ASP A 28 -6.51 -1.99 0.76
C ASP A 28 -7.01 -1.30 -0.53
N ALA A 29 -6.44 -0.14 -0.88
CA ALA A 29 -6.75 0.54 -2.14
C ALA A 29 -6.30 -0.27 -3.37
N PHE A 30 -5.11 -0.89 -3.34
CA PHE A 30 -4.63 -1.74 -4.42
C PHE A 30 -5.41 -3.06 -4.53
N LEU A 31 -5.78 -3.67 -3.41
CA LEU A 31 -6.62 -4.87 -3.40
C LEU A 31 -8.00 -4.57 -3.99
N ALA A 32 -8.64 -3.46 -3.60
CA ALA A 32 -9.92 -3.06 -4.17
C ALA A 32 -9.85 -2.83 -5.69
N ARG A 33 -8.75 -2.24 -6.18
CA ARG A 33 -8.52 -2.09 -7.63
C ARG A 33 -8.32 -3.45 -8.31
N ALA A 34 -7.52 -4.33 -7.71
CA ALA A 34 -7.30 -5.67 -8.23
C ALA A 34 -8.61 -6.43 -8.33
N ASP A 35 -9.45 -6.42 -7.29
CA ASP A 35 -10.75 -7.10 -7.29
C ASP A 35 -11.69 -6.56 -8.39
N SER A 36 -11.64 -5.25 -8.67
CA SER A 36 -12.47 -4.63 -9.70
C SER A 36 -11.99 -4.89 -11.14
N VAL A 37 -10.68 -5.03 -11.36
CA VAL A 37 -10.08 -4.99 -12.72
C VAL A 37 -9.50 -6.35 -13.14
N ASN A 38 -8.96 -7.11 -12.20
CA ASN A 38 -8.33 -8.40 -12.48
C ASN A 38 -9.29 -9.46 -13.06
N PRO A 39 -10.60 -9.49 -12.78
CA PRO A 39 -11.51 -10.43 -13.46
C PRO A 39 -11.55 -10.26 -14.99
N THR A 40 -11.26 -9.07 -15.50
CA THR A 40 -11.19 -8.81 -16.95
C THR A 40 -9.78 -8.99 -17.50
N LEU A 41 -8.75 -8.57 -16.76
CA LEU A 41 -7.36 -8.60 -17.24
C LEU A 41 -6.65 -9.93 -17.01
N ASN A 42 -7.04 -10.68 -15.97
CA ASN A 42 -6.36 -11.89 -15.52
C ASN A 42 -4.84 -11.71 -15.35
N ALA A 43 -4.43 -10.58 -14.76
CA ALA A 43 -3.03 -10.20 -14.57
C ALA A 43 -2.42 -10.74 -13.25
N ILE A 44 -3.26 -11.04 -12.26
CA ILE A 44 -2.87 -11.54 -10.94
C ILE A 44 -3.40 -12.97 -10.81
N VAL A 45 -2.49 -13.93 -10.68
CA VAL A 45 -2.79 -15.38 -10.59
C VAL A 45 -2.71 -15.93 -9.16
N SER A 46 -2.12 -15.17 -8.24
CA SER A 46 -2.03 -15.50 -6.83
C SER A 46 -2.01 -14.23 -5.99
N THR A 47 -2.61 -14.31 -4.80
CA THR A 47 -2.68 -13.21 -3.83
C THR A 47 -1.87 -13.57 -2.59
N ASN A 48 -1.17 -12.58 -2.01
CA ASN A 48 -0.53 -12.75 -0.71
C ASN A 48 -1.56 -12.52 0.41
N GLU A 49 -1.96 -13.58 1.11
CA GLU A 49 -2.90 -13.49 2.23
C GLU A 49 -2.33 -12.68 3.42
N GLY A 50 -1.00 -12.64 3.58
CA GLY A 50 -0.29 -11.93 4.64
C GLY A 50 -0.13 -10.43 4.40
N VAL A 51 -0.49 -9.91 3.22
CA VAL A 51 -0.17 -8.53 2.80
C VAL A 51 -0.70 -7.46 3.77
N ARG A 52 -1.88 -7.69 4.38
CA ARG A 52 -2.45 -6.76 5.36
C ARG A 52 -1.69 -6.77 6.68
N GLU A 53 -1.16 -7.92 7.09
CA GLU A 53 -0.36 -7.99 8.31
C GLU A 53 1.03 -7.37 8.10
N ASP A 54 1.64 -7.59 6.94
CA ASP A 54 2.89 -6.95 6.56
C ASP A 54 2.75 -5.41 6.59
N ALA A 55 1.64 -4.88 6.06
CA ALA A 55 1.33 -3.46 6.12
C ALA A 55 1.19 -2.95 7.57
N ARG A 56 0.48 -3.68 8.44
CA ARG A 56 0.36 -3.32 9.87
C ARG A 56 1.71 -3.37 10.59
N VAL A 57 2.57 -4.33 10.26
CA VAL A 57 3.95 -4.38 10.79
C VAL A 57 4.71 -3.13 10.37
N LEU A 58 4.61 -2.72 9.10
CA LEU A 58 5.25 -1.52 8.59
C LEU A 58 4.73 -0.26 9.30
N ASP A 59 3.42 -0.10 9.43
CA ASP A 59 2.81 1.03 10.14
C ASP A 59 3.28 1.10 11.61
N ARG A 60 3.38 -0.05 12.29
CA ARG A 60 3.92 -0.12 13.66
C ARG A 60 5.38 0.31 13.73
N ARG A 61 6.21 -0.07 12.75
CA ARG A 61 7.62 0.36 12.67
C ARG A 61 7.73 1.87 12.47
N LEU A 62 6.95 2.40 11.54
CA LEU A 62 6.89 3.85 11.28
C LEU A 62 6.40 4.62 12.51
N ALA A 63 5.41 4.10 13.24
CA ALA A 63 4.91 4.71 14.47
C ALA A 63 5.99 4.79 15.57
N ARG A 64 6.90 3.79 15.63
CA ARG A 64 8.04 3.76 16.57
C ARG A 64 9.18 4.72 16.19
N GLY A 65 9.11 5.34 15.01
CA GLY A 65 10.15 6.24 14.51
C GLY A 65 11.29 5.54 13.78
N ASP A 66 11.10 4.28 13.37
CA ASP A 66 12.05 3.60 12.48
C ASP A 66 12.17 4.39 11.17
N GLU A 67 13.39 4.48 10.65
CA GLU A 67 13.63 5.22 9.41
C GLU A 67 13.00 4.51 8.19
N PRO A 68 12.11 5.17 7.44
CA PRO A 68 11.50 4.59 6.25
C PRO A 68 12.54 4.35 5.15
N GLY A 69 12.59 3.12 4.64
CA GLY A 69 13.44 2.77 3.49
C GLY A 69 13.10 3.55 2.21
N ILE A 70 13.95 3.43 1.18
CA ILE A 70 13.80 4.19 -0.07
C ILE A 70 12.49 3.91 -0.84
N LEU A 71 11.89 2.74 -0.63
CA LEU A 71 10.60 2.30 -1.15
C LEU A 71 9.67 1.92 0.02
N CYS A 72 9.68 2.71 1.09
CA CYS A 72 8.77 2.48 2.20
C CYS A 72 7.33 2.74 1.77
N GLY A 73 6.58 1.66 1.60
CA GLY A 73 5.17 1.61 1.24
C GLY A 73 4.79 0.25 0.70
#